data_AF-A0AAN5RH41-F1
#
_entry.id   AF-A0AAN5RH41-F1
#
_cell.length_a   1.000
_cell.length_b   1.000
_cell.length_c   1.000
_cell.angle_alpha   90.00
_cell.angle_beta   90.00
_cell.angle_gamma   90.00
#
_symmetry.space_group_name_H-M   'P 1'
#
loop_
_entity.id
_entity.type
_entity.pdbx_description
1 polymer ?
#
loop_
_entity_poly.entity_id
_entity_poly.type
_entity_poly.pdbx_seq_one_letter_code
_entity_poly.pdbx_strand_id
1 'polypeptide(L)'
;MKLTRLAILITLTCSARPVLATEFNVNMLNTEDRKHADLSAFSRDGYIAPGDYLLDIRLNDQTIREQYPVSVVPVKGSGKDGDDSAVCVTPEMVALLGLKDGIVRGLKPVPGTGGPRCLELRSADSQVR
;
A
#
# COMPACT_ATOMS: atom_id res chain seq x y z
N MET A 1 6.09 -25.51 -42.75
CA MET A 1 6.38 -24.10 -42.39
C MET A 1 5.13 -23.21 -42.23
N LYS A 2 4.04 -23.40 -42.99
CA LYS A 2 2.80 -22.59 -42.82
C LYS A 2 2.00 -22.96 -41.56
N LEU A 3 1.82 -24.26 -41.28
CA LEU A 3 1.11 -24.71 -40.05
C LEU A 3 1.85 -24.37 -38.76
N THR A 4 3.18 -24.46 -38.73
CA THR A 4 3.97 -24.11 -37.54
C THR A 4 3.89 -22.62 -37.22
N ARG A 5 3.88 -21.74 -38.23
CA ARG A 5 3.66 -20.30 -38.04
C ARG A 5 2.26 -20.00 -37.52
N LEU A 6 1.24 -20.71 -38.03
CA LEU A 6 -0.15 -20.55 -37.57
C LEU A 6 -0.31 -20.99 -36.11
N ALA A 7 0.29 -22.13 -35.73
CA ALA A 7 0.27 -22.61 -34.35
C ALA A 7 0.92 -21.61 -33.38
N ILE A 8 2.07 -21.04 -33.75
CA ILE A 8 2.76 -20.01 -32.95
C ILE A 8 1.87 -18.77 -32.76
N LEU A 9 1.23 -18.28 -33.82
CA LEU A 9 0.32 -17.13 -33.76
C LEU A 9 -0.86 -17.38 -32.81
N ILE A 10 -1.49 -18.56 -32.90
CA ILE A 10 -2.63 -18.92 -32.04
C ILE A 10 -2.20 -19.01 -30.57
N THR A 11 -1.05 -19.62 -30.28
CA THR A 11 -0.54 -19.70 -28.90
C THR A 11 -0.17 -18.34 -28.31
N LEU A 12 0.33 -17.40 -29.12
CA LEU A 12 0.68 -16.06 -28.68
C LEU A 12 -0.55 -15.20 -28.36
N THR A 13 -1.63 -15.36 -29.12
CA THR A 13 -2.89 -14.66 -28.85
C THR A 13 -3.65 -15.22 -27.66
N CYS A 14 -3.57 -16.54 -27.41
CA CYS A 14 -4.27 -17.20 -26.30
C CYS A 14 -3.59 -16.96 -24.93
N SER A 15 -2.34 -16.50 -24.91
CA SER A 15 -1.60 -16.16 -23.70
C SER A 15 -1.72 -14.69 -23.28
N ALA A 16 -2.38 -13.84 -24.08
CA ALA A 16 -2.65 -12.46 -23.71
C ALA A 16 -3.71 -12.42 -22.59
N ARG A 17 -3.32 -11.94 -21.41
CA ARG A 17 -4.26 -11.67 -20.32
C ARG A 17 -4.85 -10.26 -20.48
N PRO A 18 -6.15 -10.06 -20.23
CA PRO A 18 -6.70 -8.72 -20.18
C PRO A 18 -6.02 -7.95 -19.03
N VAL A 19 -5.51 -6.76 -19.36
CA VAL A 19 -5.13 -5.76 -18.35
C VAL A 19 -6.39 -4.94 -18.08
N LEU A 20 -6.86 -4.98 -16.84
CA LEU A 20 -7.98 -4.16 -16.39
C LEU A 20 -7.41 -2.93 -15.66
N ALA A 21 -8.03 -1.77 -15.90
CA ALA A 21 -7.74 -0.53 -15.20
C ALA A 21 -9.04 0.01 -14.61
N THR A 22 -8.95 0.57 -13.41
CA THR A 22 -10.06 1.25 -12.72
C THR A 22 -9.83 2.74 -12.80
N GLU A 23 -10.86 3.54 -13.08
CA GLU A 23 -10.78 5.00 -13.14
C GLU A 23 -11.97 5.63 -12.39
N PHE A 24 -11.71 6.76 -11.75
CA PHE A 24 -12.72 7.50 -10.98
C PHE A 24 -13.02 8.85 -11.63
N ASN A 25 -14.31 9.17 -11.74
CA ASN A 25 -14.76 10.38 -12.41
C ASN A 25 -14.83 11.57 -11.45
N VAL A 26 -13.99 12.59 -11.68
CA VAL A 26 -13.96 13.84 -10.90
C VAL A 26 -15.27 14.63 -10.92
N ASN A 27 -16.09 14.48 -11.96
CA ASN A 27 -17.36 15.20 -12.10
C ASN A 27 -18.44 14.72 -11.11
N MET A 28 -18.26 13.54 -10.51
CA MET A 28 -19.15 13.03 -9.48
C MET A 28 -18.92 13.75 -8.13
N LEU A 29 -17.79 14.43 -7.95
CA LEU A 29 -17.51 15.19 -6.74
C LEU A 29 -18.23 16.55 -6.76
N ASN A 30 -18.92 16.85 -5.68
CA ASN A 30 -19.51 18.17 -5.45
C ASN A 30 -18.48 19.07 -4.75
N THR A 31 -17.49 19.55 -5.52
CA THR A 31 -16.47 20.48 -5.03
C THR A 31 -16.38 21.67 -5.98
N GLU A 32 -16.04 22.84 -5.44
CA GLU A 32 -15.79 24.06 -6.22
C GLU A 32 -14.52 23.95 -7.08
N ASP A 33 -13.62 23.00 -6.75
CA ASP A 33 -12.25 22.94 -7.27
C ASP A 33 -11.99 21.66 -8.08
N ARG A 34 -12.96 21.27 -8.91
CA ARG A 34 -12.89 20.06 -9.75
C ARG A 34 -11.67 20.02 -10.68
N LYS A 35 -11.09 21.18 -11.01
CA LYS A 35 -9.92 21.28 -11.91
C LYS A 35 -8.61 20.81 -11.26
N HIS A 36 -8.56 20.72 -9.94
CA HIS A 36 -7.36 20.34 -9.19
C HIS A 36 -7.53 19.02 -8.41
N ALA A 37 -8.67 18.35 -8.54
CA ALA A 37 -8.91 17.07 -7.88
C ALA A 37 -8.24 15.92 -8.64
N ASP A 38 -7.25 15.28 -8.02
CA ASP A 38 -6.64 14.03 -8.51
C ASP A 38 -7.25 12.83 -7.79
N LEU A 39 -7.88 11.92 -8.56
CA LEU A 39 -8.49 10.69 -8.07
C LEU A 39 -7.73 9.43 -8.48
N SER A 40 -6.57 9.57 -9.12
CA SER A 40 -5.73 8.43 -9.53
C SER A 40 -5.34 7.54 -8.34
N ALA A 41 -5.21 8.14 -7.15
CA ALA A 41 -5.00 7.46 -5.89
C ALA A 41 -6.04 6.35 -5.61
N PHE A 42 -7.33 6.58 -5.95
CA PHE A 42 -8.42 5.63 -5.67
C PHE A 42 -8.42 4.43 -6.61
N SER A 43 -7.77 4.55 -7.78
CA SER A 43 -7.60 3.47 -8.73
C SER A 43 -6.60 2.40 -8.27
N ARG A 44 -5.80 2.69 -7.24
CA ARG A 44 -4.75 1.80 -6.73
C ARG A 44 -5.28 0.99 -5.57
N ASP A 45 -5.40 -0.33 -5.78
CA ASP A 45 -5.83 -1.25 -4.73
C ASP A 45 -4.86 -1.21 -3.53
N GLY A 46 -5.42 -1.16 -2.33
CA GLY A 46 -4.66 -1.07 -1.08
C GLY A 46 -3.88 0.23 -0.85
N TYR A 47 -4.01 1.25 -1.72
CA TYR A 47 -3.38 2.56 -1.47
C TYR A 47 -4.11 3.33 -0.36
N ILE A 48 -3.33 3.94 0.54
CA ILE A 48 -3.84 4.80 1.61
C ILE A 48 -3.21 6.18 1.40
N ALA A 49 -4.01 7.25 1.43
CA ALA A 49 -3.46 8.59 1.30
C ALA A 49 -2.60 8.95 2.54
N PRO A 50 -1.49 9.69 2.39
CA PRO A 50 -0.78 10.23 3.54
C PRO A 50 -1.66 11.15 4.38
N GLY A 51 -1.55 11.04 5.70
CA GLY A 51 -2.37 11.78 6.65
C GLY A 51 -2.45 11.09 8.00
N ASP A 52 -3.19 11.70 8.93
CA ASP A 52 -3.42 11.15 10.26
C ASP A 52 -4.80 10.53 10.37
N TYR A 53 -4.86 9.32 10.90
CA TYR A 53 -6.05 8.48 10.98
C TYR A 53 -6.28 8.04 12.42
N LEU A 54 -7.55 7.86 12.78
CA LEU A 54 -7.93 7.12 13.98
C LEU A 54 -8.26 5.69 13.58
N LEU A 55 -7.43 4.74 14.01
CA LEU A 55 -7.55 3.33 13.63
C LEU A 55 -7.67 2.45 14.87
N ASP A 56 -8.40 1.36 14.73
CA ASP A 56 -8.37 0.29 15.72
C ASP A 56 -7.15 -0.61 15.44
N ILE A 57 -6.36 -0.88 16.48
CA ILE A 57 -5.24 -1.81 16.39
C ILE A 57 -5.74 -3.17 16.84
N ARG A 58 -5.64 -4.16 15.94
CA ARG A 58 -6.01 -5.55 16.20
C ARG A 58 -4.79 -6.46 16.12
N LEU A 59 -4.69 -7.40 17.06
CA LEU A 59 -3.69 -8.44 17.09
C LEU A 59 -4.39 -9.79 17.21
N ASN A 60 -4.17 -10.69 16.23
CA ASN A 60 -4.85 -11.99 16.17
C ASN A 60 -6.38 -11.88 16.34
N ASP A 61 -6.99 -11.00 15.53
CA ASP A 61 -8.42 -10.67 15.56
C ASP A 61 -8.95 -10.01 16.83
N GLN A 62 -8.12 -9.79 17.86
CA GLN A 62 -8.50 -9.09 19.08
C GLN A 62 -8.12 -7.62 19.02
N THR A 63 -9.08 -6.74 19.29
CA THR A 63 -8.79 -5.30 19.42
C THR A 63 -8.00 -5.03 20.69
N ILE A 64 -6.80 -4.49 20.54
CA ILE A 64 -5.92 -4.11 21.67
C ILE A 64 -5.97 -2.62 21.97
N ARG A 65 -6.34 -1.80 20.97
CA ARG A 65 -6.58 -0.36 21.09
C ARG A 65 -7.65 0.06 20.11
N GLU A 66 -8.56 0.90 20.57
CA GLU A 66 -9.58 1.55 19.74
C GLU A 66 -9.18 3.01 19.49
N GLN A 67 -9.55 3.54 18.33
CA GLN A 67 -9.36 4.96 17.97
C GLN A 67 -7.94 5.47 18.23
N TYR A 68 -6.94 4.66 17.91
CA TYR A 68 -5.54 5.01 18.12
C TYR A 68 -5.06 5.94 16.99
N PRO A 69 -4.37 7.05 17.32
CA PRO A 69 -3.83 7.95 16.30
C PRO A 69 -2.66 7.27 15.57
N VAL A 70 -2.80 7.14 14.25
CA VAL A 70 -1.81 6.52 13.36
C VAL A 70 -1.55 7.44 12.19
N SER A 71 -0.27 7.71 11.91
CA SER A 71 0.14 8.51 10.76
C SER A 71 0.49 7.62 9.58
N VAL A 72 0.04 8.01 8.39
CA VAL A 72 0.42 7.41 7.11
C VAL A 72 1.30 8.41 6.38
N VAL A 73 2.51 7.96 6.01
CA VAL A 73 3.56 8.81 5.45
C VAL A 73 3.82 8.45 3.99
N PRO A 74 4.20 9.42 3.14
CA PRO A 74 4.60 9.14 1.77
C PRO A 74 5.93 8.40 1.74
N VAL A 75 6.04 7.39 0.86
CA VAL A 75 7.26 6.64 0.58
C VAL A 75 7.69 6.92 -0.84
N LYS A 76 8.84 7.58 -0.98
CA LYS A 76 9.43 7.87 -2.29
C LYS A 76 10.13 6.63 -2.83
N GLY A 77 9.76 6.21 -4.04
CA GLY A 77 10.53 5.24 -4.83
C GLY A 77 10.21 3.75 -4.63
N SER A 78 9.08 3.39 -4.03
CA SER A 78 8.69 1.97 -3.80
C SER A 78 7.62 1.42 -4.76
N GLY A 79 7.03 2.25 -5.62
CA GLY A 79 5.99 1.85 -6.58
C GLY A 79 6.46 1.84 -8.04
N LYS A 80 5.84 0.99 -8.88
CA LYS A 80 6.04 1.01 -10.34
C LYS A 80 5.51 2.29 -11.02
N ASP A 81 4.62 3.03 -10.34
CA ASP A 81 3.86 4.17 -10.92
C ASP A 81 3.93 5.48 -10.11
N GLY A 82 4.86 5.62 -9.15
CA GLY A 82 5.02 6.85 -8.35
C GLY A 82 4.92 6.64 -6.84
N ASP A 83 4.88 7.75 -6.10
CA ASP A 83 4.91 7.80 -4.63
C ASP A 83 3.87 6.84 -4.01
N ASP A 84 4.35 5.97 -3.13
CA ASP A 84 3.56 5.03 -2.33
C ASP A 84 3.35 5.63 -0.93
N SER A 85 2.67 4.90 -0.05
CA SER A 85 2.47 5.29 1.34
C SER A 85 2.80 4.13 2.27
N ALA A 86 3.15 4.45 3.52
CA ALA A 86 3.34 3.46 4.56
C ALA A 86 2.70 3.92 5.86
N VAL A 87 2.12 2.96 6.58
CA VAL A 87 1.71 3.17 7.96
C VAL A 87 2.96 3.35 8.80
N CYS A 88 3.03 4.48 9.51
CA CYS A 88 4.13 4.82 10.38
C CYS A 88 3.96 4.11 11.72
N VAL A 89 4.77 3.09 11.99
CA VAL A 89 4.70 2.35 13.25
C VAL A 89 5.69 2.93 14.23
N THR A 90 5.17 3.52 15.31
CA THR A 90 5.99 4.14 16.35
C THR A 90 6.53 3.09 17.33
N PRO A 91 7.59 3.39 18.11
CA PRO A 91 8.07 2.50 19.15
C PRO A 91 7.00 2.10 20.19
N GLU A 92 6.08 3.01 20.50
CA GLU A 92 4.95 2.75 21.40
C GLU A 92 3.99 1.72 20.80
N MET A 93 3.70 1.82 19.49
CA MET A 93 2.92 0.81 18.78
C MET A 93 3.62 -0.54 18.76
N VAL A 94 4.94 -0.57 18.53
CA VAL A 94 5.72 -1.82 18.59
C VAL A 94 5.60 -2.48 19.97
N ALA A 95 5.64 -1.69 21.05
CA ALA A 95 5.45 -2.21 22.41
C ALA A 95 4.05 -2.79 22.63
N LEU A 96 3.01 -2.19 22.05
CA LEU A 96 1.62 -2.71 22.11
C LEU A 96 1.47 -4.04 21.38
N LEU A 97 2.20 -4.25 20.29
CA LEU A 97 2.14 -5.47 19.48
C LEU A 97 2.83 -6.67 20.13
N GLY A 98 3.66 -6.47 21.16
CA GLY A 98 4.34 -7.55 21.87
C GLY A 98 5.30 -8.37 20.99
N LEU A 99 5.93 -7.72 20.01
CA LEU A 99 6.83 -8.38 19.06
C LEU A 99 8.09 -8.92 19.78
N LYS A 100 8.59 -10.07 19.32
CA LYS A 100 9.85 -10.64 19.82
C LYS A 100 11.02 -9.69 19.51
N ASP A 101 11.97 -9.57 20.43
CA ASP A 101 13.14 -8.67 20.28
C ASP A 101 13.93 -8.87 18.98
N GLY A 102 14.04 -10.10 18.51
CA GLY A 102 14.72 -10.42 17.25
C GLY A 102 14.06 -9.75 16.04
N ILE A 103 12.72 -9.65 16.04
CA ILE A 103 11.95 -8.99 14.99
C ILE A 103 12.05 -7.47 15.14
N VAL A 104 11.91 -6.96 16.37
CA VAL A 104 12.02 -5.52 16.66
C VAL A 104 13.35 -4.95 16.16
N ARG A 105 14.46 -5.67 16.37
CA ARG A 105 15.79 -5.29 15.85
C ARG A 105 15.90 -5.27 14.33
N GLY A 106 15.03 -6.01 13.63
CA GLY A 106 15.01 -6.09 12.17
C GLY A 106 14.08 -5.08 11.49
N LEU A 107 13.28 -4.32 12.27
CA LEU A 107 12.39 -3.31 11.71
C LEU A 107 13.20 -2.18 11.07
N LYS A 108 12.78 -1.77 9.88
CA LYS A 108 13.45 -0.72 9.11
C LYS A 108 12.70 0.60 9.25
N PRO A 109 13.42 1.73 9.23
CA PRO A 109 12.79 3.03 9.14
C PRO A 109 12.21 3.24 7.73
N VAL A 110 11.07 3.93 7.65
CA VAL A 110 10.46 4.32 6.39
C VAL A 110 11.38 5.30 5.63
N PRO A 111 11.78 5.02 4.38
CA PRO A 111 12.65 5.89 3.60
C PRO A 111 12.08 7.30 3.43
N GLY A 112 12.92 8.32 3.59
CA GLY A 112 12.52 9.73 3.40
C GLY A 112 11.78 10.35 4.60
N THR A 113 11.52 9.59 5.65
CA THR A 113 11.08 10.13 6.94
C THR A 113 12.30 10.42 7.83
N GLY A 114 12.27 11.52 8.59
CA GLY A 114 13.43 12.06 9.30
C GLY A 114 13.95 11.26 10.51
N GLY A 115 13.90 9.93 10.51
CA GLY A 115 14.59 9.08 11.49
C GLY A 115 13.82 7.85 12.00
N PRO A 116 14.33 7.18 13.05
CA PRO A 116 13.86 5.87 13.55
C PRO A 116 12.49 5.89 14.25
N ARG A 117 11.77 7.02 14.18
CA ARG A 117 10.45 7.18 14.79
C ARG A 117 9.31 6.63 13.92
N CYS A 118 9.63 6.27 12.68
CA CYS A 118 8.68 5.74 11.73
C CYS A 118 9.20 4.41 11.19
N LEU A 119 8.73 3.32 11.76
CA LEU A 119 9.12 1.97 11.35
C LEU A 119 8.06 1.39 10.41
N GLU A 120 8.48 0.59 9.45
CA GLU A 120 7.57 -0.21 8.63
C GLU A 120 7.50 -1.66 9.14
N LEU A 121 6.29 -2.23 9.15
CA LEU A 121 6.06 -3.66 9.43
C LEU A 121 6.08 -4.53 8.17
N ARG A 122 6.28 -3.94 6.99
CA ARG A 122 6.44 -4.69 5.73
C ARG A 122 7.80 -5.39 5.72
N SER A 123 7.82 -6.61 6.22
CA SER A 123 8.95 -7.54 6.12
C SER A 123 8.58 -8.75 5.25
N ALA A 124 9.56 -9.58 4.92
CA ALA A 124 9.32 -10.85 4.22
C ALA A 124 8.31 -11.76 4.97
N ASP A 125 8.24 -11.61 6.30
CA ASP A 125 7.36 -12.38 7.17
C ASP A 125 5.94 -11.79 7.30
N SER A 126 5.69 -10.61 6.72
CA SER A 126 4.43 -9.85 6.88
C SER A 126 3.39 -10.17 5.80
N GLN A 127 3.58 -11.28 5.05
CA GLN A 127 2.65 -11.71 4.00
C GLN A 127 1.39 -12.31 4.65
N VAL A 128 0.27 -11.62 4.52
CA VAL A 128 -1.06 -12.20 4.78
C VAL A 128 -1.32 -13.19 3.64
N ARG A 129 -1.36 -14.49 3.97
CA ARG A 129 -1.71 -15.56 3.03
C ARG A 129 -3.19 -15.56 2.70
#